data_AF-A0A914WMC8-F1
#
_entry.id   AF-A0A914WMC8-F1
#
_cell.length_a   1.000
_cell.length_b   1.000
_cell.length_c   1.000
_cell.angle_alpha   90.00
_cell.angle_beta   90.00
_cell.angle_gamma   90.00
#
_symmetry.space_group_name_H-M   'P 1'
#
loop_
_entity.id
_entity.type
_entity.pdbx_description
1 polymer ?
#
loop_
_entity_poly.entity_id
_entity_poly.type
_entity_poly.pdbx_seq_one_letter_code
_entity_poly.pdbx_strand_id
1 'polypeptide(L)'
;MSSLPKAIAIWIALLCSVCHANEMPVFVRNMDGVRIADDTKPGSVVFQLEGTDSESEVYYGLEGSEGILSVDPRSGVVTLQKSLNHLVSRLFLHHDTGILQGRNCALK
;
A
#
# COMPACT_ATOMS: atom_id res chain seq x y z
N MET A 1 43.96 27.13 10.51
CA MET A 1 42.79 26.42 9.94
C MET A 1 43.34 25.28 9.09
N SER A 2 43.57 24.11 9.69
CA SER A 2 44.17 22.96 9.01
C SER A 2 43.14 22.26 8.12
N SER A 3 43.37 22.27 6.80
CA SER A 3 42.53 21.57 5.83
C SER A 3 42.62 20.06 6.05
N LEU A 4 41.48 19.37 6.12
CA LEU A 4 41.44 17.92 6.16
C LEU A 4 42.17 17.32 4.95
N PRO A 5 42.92 16.22 5.10
CA PRO A 5 43.58 15.58 3.96
C PRO A 5 42.52 15.12 2.96
N LYS A 6 42.67 15.50 1.70
CA LYS A 6 41.74 15.13 0.60
C LYS A 6 41.51 13.61 0.55
N ALA A 7 42.52 12.82 0.89
CA ALA A 7 42.41 11.36 0.99
C ALA A 7 41.36 10.90 2.02
N ILE A 8 41.30 11.53 3.20
CA ILE A 8 40.31 11.18 4.24
C ILE A 8 38.90 11.53 3.78
N ALA A 9 38.72 12.66 3.10
CA ALA A 9 37.43 13.04 2.52
C ALA A 9 36.96 12.04 1.44
N ILE A 10 37.89 11.53 0.60
CA ILE A 10 37.60 10.52 -0.42
C ILE A 10 37.22 9.17 0.22
N TRP A 11 37.91 8.74 1.27
CA TRP A 11 37.57 7.52 2.01
C TRP A 11 36.21 7.62 2.73
N ILE A 12 35.89 8.78 3.33
CA ILE A 12 34.57 9.02 3.96
C ILE A 12 33.46 9.02 2.90
N ALA A 13 33.68 9.65 1.74
CA ALA A 13 32.71 9.65 0.64
C ALA A 13 32.47 8.24 0.07
N LEU A 14 33.51 7.42 -0.05
CA LEU A 14 33.41 6.03 -0.50
C LEU A 14 32.71 5.13 0.54
N LEU A 15 32.95 5.34 1.84
CA LEU A 15 32.26 4.64 2.93
C LEU A 15 30.77 5.01 3.04
N CYS A 16 30.37 6.18 2.53
CA CYS A 16 29.00 6.68 2.60
C CYS A 16 28.09 6.17 1.45
N SER A 17 28.64 5.47 0.45
CA SER A 17 27.99 5.37 -0.87
C SER A 17 27.10 4.16 -1.14
N VAL A 18 26.75 3.27 -0.20
CA VAL A 18 25.82 2.18 -0.55
C VAL A 18 24.84 1.82 0.57
N CYS A 19 23.87 2.70 0.83
CA CYS A 19 22.55 2.27 1.27
C CYS A 19 21.59 2.42 0.08
N HIS A 20 21.12 1.30 -0.47
CA HIS A 20 19.97 1.31 -1.37
C HIS A 20 18.74 1.02 -0.51
N ALA A 21 17.79 1.95 -0.45
CA ALA A 21 16.51 1.73 0.20
C ALA A 21 15.55 1.10 -0.83
N ASN A 22 14.69 0.19 -0.39
CA ASN A 22 13.61 -0.33 -1.22
C ASN A 22 12.68 0.81 -1.62
N GLU A 23 12.33 0.90 -2.89
CA GLU A 23 11.30 1.79 -3.40
C GLU A 23 9.93 1.39 -2.84
N MET A 24 8.98 2.32 -2.88
CA MET A 24 7.62 2.02 -2.42
C MET A 24 6.85 1.25 -3.49
N PRO A 25 6.01 0.27 -3.11
CA PRO A 25 5.15 -0.41 -4.06
C PRO A 25 4.14 0.57 -4.66
N VAL A 26 3.82 0.40 -5.94
CA VAL A 26 2.87 1.25 -6.66
C VAL A 26 1.65 0.45 -7.11
N PHE A 27 0.46 1.07 -7.04
CA PHE A 27 -0.76 0.44 -7.54
C PHE A 27 -0.79 0.42 -9.08
N VAL A 28 -1.08 -0.76 -9.63
CA VAL A 28 -1.50 -0.96 -11.03
C VAL A 28 -3.02 -0.84 -11.14
N ARG A 29 -3.76 -1.40 -10.16
CA ARG A 29 -5.21 -1.25 -10.01
C ARG A 29 -5.58 -1.05 -8.54
N ASN A 30 -6.35 0.01 -8.27
CA ASN A 30 -6.87 0.33 -6.95
C ASN A 30 -8.40 0.50 -6.98
N MET A 31 -8.99 0.72 -5.80
CA MET A 31 -10.45 0.84 -5.65
C MET A 31 -10.98 2.27 -5.80
N ASP A 32 -10.19 3.19 -6.33
CA ASP A 32 -10.61 4.59 -6.43
C ASP A 32 -11.81 4.71 -7.39
N GLY A 33 -12.92 5.25 -6.87
CA GLY A 33 -14.16 5.42 -7.63
C GLY A 33 -14.95 4.13 -7.90
N VAL A 34 -14.55 2.98 -7.33
CA VAL A 34 -15.30 1.73 -7.45
C VAL A 34 -16.63 1.85 -6.70
N ARG A 35 -17.72 1.47 -7.37
CA ARG A 35 -19.07 1.45 -6.78
C ARG A 35 -19.51 0.00 -6.58
N ILE A 36 -19.85 -0.34 -5.35
CA ILE A 36 -20.43 -1.64 -4.98
C ILE A 36 -21.95 -1.45 -4.92
N ALA A 37 -22.70 -2.37 -5.51
CA ALA A 37 -24.16 -2.31 -5.48
C ALA A 37 -24.69 -2.66 -4.09
N ASP A 38 -25.74 -1.97 -3.63
CA ASP A 38 -26.29 -2.15 -2.29
C ASP A 38 -26.87 -3.55 -2.04
N ASP A 39 -27.26 -4.25 -3.10
CA ASP A 39 -27.78 -5.63 -3.08
C ASP A 39 -26.68 -6.70 -3.13
N THR A 40 -25.41 -6.29 -3.18
CA THR A 40 -24.27 -7.22 -3.15
C THR A 40 -24.29 -8.02 -1.85
N LYS A 41 -24.23 -9.35 -1.98
CA LYS A 41 -24.29 -10.24 -0.81
C LYS A 41 -22.95 -10.24 -0.07
N PRO A 42 -22.95 -10.29 1.27
CA PRO A 42 -21.76 -10.62 2.03
C PRO A 42 -21.12 -11.92 1.54
N GLY A 43 -19.79 -11.97 1.55
CA GLY A 43 -18.97 -13.02 0.95
C GLY A 43 -18.64 -12.81 -0.53
N SER A 44 -19.28 -11.86 -1.22
CA SER A 44 -18.99 -11.59 -2.63
C SER A 44 -17.62 -10.95 -2.81
N VAL A 45 -16.88 -11.38 -3.84
CA VAL A 45 -15.71 -10.66 -4.33
C VAL A 45 -16.20 -9.41 -5.06
N VAL A 46 -15.69 -8.25 -4.66
CA VAL A 46 -16.11 -6.94 -5.19
C VAL A 46 -15.02 -6.25 -5.98
N PHE A 47 -13.75 -6.57 -5.70
CA PHE A 47 -12.61 -6.01 -6.39
C PHE A 47 -11.37 -6.88 -6.22
N GLN A 48 -10.32 -6.57 -6.97
CA GLN A 48 -9.01 -7.19 -6.90
C GLN A 48 -7.95 -6.07 -6.98
N LEU A 49 -7.26 -5.79 -5.88
CA LEU A 49 -6.13 -4.85 -5.87
C LEU A 49 -4.95 -5.44 -6.62
N GLU A 50 -4.21 -4.58 -7.32
CA GLU A 50 -2.96 -4.98 -7.97
C GLU A 50 -1.91 -3.91 -7.75
N GLY A 51 -0.76 -4.32 -7.22
CA GLY A 51 0.42 -3.50 -7.08
C GLY A 51 1.64 -4.16 -7.69
N THR A 52 2.66 -3.36 -7.92
CA THR A 52 3.97 -3.80 -8.39
C THR A 52 5.07 -3.11 -7.58
N ASP A 53 6.13 -3.86 -7.34
CA ASP A 53 7.34 -3.42 -6.67
C ASP A 53 8.49 -4.16 -7.36
N SER A 54 9.53 -3.42 -7.78
CA SER A 54 10.65 -4.00 -8.54
C SER A 54 11.61 -4.80 -7.68
N GLU A 55 11.55 -4.64 -6.36
CA GLU A 55 12.54 -5.15 -5.41
C GLU A 55 11.95 -6.20 -4.47
N SER A 56 10.62 -6.20 -4.25
CA SER A 56 9.96 -7.03 -3.24
C SER A 56 8.56 -7.52 -3.63
N GLU A 57 8.02 -8.47 -2.84
CA GLU A 57 6.63 -8.91 -2.96
C GLU A 57 5.66 -7.87 -2.40
N VAL A 58 4.52 -7.71 -3.08
CA VAL A 58 3.47 -6.77 -2.68
C VAL A 58 2.48 -7.44 -1.75
N TYR A 59 2.14 -6.77 -0.65
CA TYR A 59 1.09 -7.16 0.29
C TYR A 59 0.02 -6.07 0.38
N TYR A 60 -1.23 -6.48 0.59
CA TYR A 60 -2.39 -5.60 0.55
C TYR A 60 -3.05 -5.43 1.92
N GLY A 61 -3.61 -4.25 2.15
CA GLY A 61 -4.38 -3.91 3.34
C GLY A 61 -5.53 -2.96 3.02
N LEU A 62 -6.42 -2.73 3.98
CA LEU A 62 -7.47 -1.72 3.93
C LEU A 62 -7.47 -0.94 5.24
N GLU A 63 -7.45 0.39 5.18
CA GLU A 63 -7.89 1.26 6.29
C GLU A 63 -9.32 1.71 6.04
N GLY A 64 -9.97 2.22 7.09
CA GLY A 64 -11.25 2.91 6.98
C GLY A 64 -12.44 2.00 6.73
N SER A 65 -12.19 0.71 6.42
CA SER A 65 -13.28 -0.18 6.03
C SER A 65 -14.23 -0.59 7.16
N GLU A 66 -13.86 -0.36 8.43
CA GLU A 66 -14.62 -0.77 9.63
C GLU A 66 -15.15 -2.23 9.58
N GLY A 67 -14.39 -3.10 8.92
CA GLY A 67 -14.74 -4.51 8.71
C GLY A 67 -15.94 -4.74 7.78
N ILE A 68 -16.30 -3.77 6.94
CA ILE A 68 -17.28 -3.90 5.85
C ILE A 68 -16.63 -4.54 4.63
N LEU A 69 -15.34 -4.25 4.38
CA LEU A 69 -14.52 -4.90 3.38
C LEU A 69 -13.35 -5.63 4.05
N SER A 70 -12.96 -6.75 3.46
CA SER A 70 -11.74 -7.48 3.79
C SER A 70 -10.92 -7.70 2.54
N VAL A 71 -9.59 -7.72 2.67
CA VAL A 71 -8.67 -8.04 1.59
C VAL A 71 -7.82 -9.24 1.96
N ASP A 72 -7.62 -10.16 1.01
CA ASP A 72 -6.59 -11.18 1.15
C ASP A 72 -5.21 -10.53 0.92
N PRO A 73 -4.29 -10.58 1.89
CA PRO A 73 -3.06 -9.79 1.86
C PRO A 73 -2.07 -10.24 0.79
N ARG A 74 -2.21 -11.45 0.22
CA ARG A 74 -1.29 -11.97 -0.81
C ARG A 74 -1.83 -11.77 -2.21
N SER A 75 -3.10 -12.14 -2.41
CA SER A 75 -3.74 -12.05 -3.71
C SER A 75 -4.25 -10.65 -4.00
N GLY A 76 -4.70 -9.90 -2.99
CA GLY A 76 -5.36 -8.60 -3.14
C GLY A 76 -6.88 -8.70 -3.37
N VAL A 77 -7.46 -9.90 -3.29
CA VAL A 77 -8.91 -10.13 -3.47
C VAL A 77 -9.66 -9.38 -2.37
N VAL A 78 -10.55 -8.48 -2.76
CA VAL A 78 -11.40 -7.72 -1.85
C VAL A 78 -12.79 -8.32 -1.80
N THR A 79 -13.27 -8.61 -0.59
CA THR A 79 -14.57 -9.23 -0.32
C THR A 79 -15.44 -8.35 0.56
N LEU A 80 -16.73 -8.34 0.27
CA LEU A 80 -17.73 -7.69 1.09
C LEU A 80 -18.04 -8.55 2.32
N GLN A 81 -17.93 -8.00 3.52
CA GLN A 81 -18.13 -8.73 4.78
C GLN A 81 -19.50 -8.44 5.41
N LYS A 82 -20.07 -7.26 5.14
CA LYS A 82 -21.36 -6.83 5.70
C LYS A 82 -22.29 -6.37 4.59
N SER A 83 -23.59 -6.50 4.79
CA SER A 83 -24.59 -6.01 3.84
C SER A 83 -24.50 -4.49 3.72
N LEU A 84 -24.51 -3.98 2.51
CA LEU A 84 -24.59 -2.56 2.27
C LEU A 84 -26.05 -2.09 2.36
N ASN A 85 -26.22 -0.83 2.77
CA ASN A 85 -27.47 -0.11 2.56
C ASN A 85 -27.12 1.24 1.93
N HIS A 86 -28.12 1.92 1.35
CA HIS A 86 -27.92 3.17 0.63
C HIS A 86 -27.17 4.26 1.43
N LEU A 87 -27.25 4.24 2.78
CA LEU A 87 -26.54 5.19 3.65
C LEU A 87 -25.06 4.82 3.81
N VAL A 88 -24.78 3.52 3.93
CA VAL A 88 -23.43 2.97 4.09
C VAL A 88 -22.65 3.12 2.78
N SER A 89 -23.21 2.75 1.63
CA SER A 89 -22.51 2.86 0.33
C SER A 89 -22.10 4.29 -0.02
N ARG A 90 -22.81 5.29 0.50
CA ARG A 90 -22.49 6.71 0.28
C ARG A 90 -21.31 7.19 1.13
N LEU A 91 -21.07 6.58 2.29
CA LEU A 91 -19.94 6.87 3.18
C LEU A 91 -18.64 6.27 2.63
N PHE A 92 -18.71 5.07 2.05
CA PHE A 92 -17.55 4.40 1.43
C PHE A 92 -16.99 5.14 0.20
N LEU A 93 -17.85 5.86 -0.54
CA LEU A 93 -17.46 6.59 -1.76
C LEU A 93 -16.77 7.94 -1.51
N HIS A 94 -16.50 8.31 -0.25
CA HIS A 94 -15.91 9.61 0.07
C HIS A 94 -14.58 9.56 0.83
N HIS A 95 -14.10 8.41 1.33
CA HIS A 95 -12.94 8.44 2.23
C HIS A 95 -11.89 7.32 2.15
N ASP A 96 -12.14 6.18 1.47
CA ASP A 96 -11.20 5.03 1.54
C ASP A 96 -10.36 4.88 0.27
N THR A 97 -9.40 5.78 0.12
CA THR A 97 -8.29 5.65 -0.85
C THR A 97 -7.37 4.50 -0.44
N GLY A 98 -7.01 3.65 -1.41
CA GLY A 98 -6.34 2.37 -1.22
C GLY A 98 -5.10 2.34 -0.31
N ILE A 99 -4.98 1.24 0.43
CA ILE A 99 -3.83 0.97 1.31
C ILE A 99 -2.86 -0.03 0.67
N LEU A 100 -1.65 0.44 0.42
CA LEU A 100 -0.43 -0.37 0.48
C LEU A 100 0.38 0.16 1.66
N GLN A 101 0.21 -0.42 2.85
CA GLN A 101 1.24 -0.26 3.89
C GLN A 101 2.23 -1.41 3.78
N GLY A 102 3.11 -1.31 2.79
CA GLY A 102 4.44 -1.88 2.90
C GLY A 102 5.28 -0.98 3.79
N ARG A 103 5.21 -1.15 5.12
CA ARG A 103 6.16 -0.49 6.03
C ARG A 103 7.54 -1.15 5.89
N ASN A 104 8.31 -0.77 4.88
CA ASN A 104 9.73 -1.12 4.80
C ASN A 104 10.62 0.11 4.98
N CYS A 105 10.58 0.68 6.19
CA CYS A 105 11.83 1.22 6.75
C CYS A 105 12.51 0.10 7.52
N ALA A 106 13.15 -0.82 6.79
CA ALA A 106 14.22 -1.59 7.39
C ALA A 106 15.39 -0.62 7.59
N LEU A 107 15.48 -0.06 8.80
CA LEU A 107 16.76 0.37 9.33
C LEU A 107 17.70 -0.83 9.20
N LYS A 108 18.66 -0.73 8.30
CA LYS A 108 19.88 -1.52 8.35
C LYS A 108 21.02 -0.59 8.73
#